data_AF-A0A1A8K6J2-F1
#
_entry.id   AF-A0A1A8K6J2-F1
#
_cell.length_a   1.000
_cell.length_b   1.000
_cell.length_c   1.000
_cell.angle_alpha   90.00
_cell.angle_beta   90.00
_cell.angle_gamma   90.00
#
_symmetry.space_group_name_H-M   'P 1'
#
loop_
_entity.id
_entity.type
_entity.pdbx_description
1 polymer ?
#
loop_
_entity_poly.entity_id
_entity_poly.type
_entity_poly.pdbx_seq_one_letter_code
_entity_poly.pdbx_strand_id
1 'polypeptide(L)'
;NTFTFAPNGVPFITEALYGPKYTLLNNAVMFGPALSGSCFKPWAGQVTEACDSKWLKYKLGPAADAQGRVEAAMKKDGMVFIRGEAHSAYNSELKVKNFQRNLLLLHPQLLLLVDHIHLDPDSPSRAMSSFFHNTELPFQSTEVDGVYGAFITHGEDKYKM
;
A
#
# COMPACT_ATOMS: atom_id res chain seq x y z
N ASN A 1 6.73 1.18 0.14
CA ASN A 1 5.91 0.04 -0.34
C ASN A 1 4.64 0.46 -1.08
N THR A 2 4.59 1.64 -1.70
CA THR A 2 3.57 1.93 -2.72
C THR A 2 4.03 1.33 -4.06
N PHE A 3 3.11 1.19 -5.02
CA PHE A 3 3.42 0.76 -6.37
C PHE A 3 2.38 1.33 -7.34
N THR A 4 2.74 1.34 -8.62
CA THR A 4 1.83 1.60 -9.74
C THR A 4 1.89 0.43 -10.71
N PHE A 5 0.83 0.27 -11.50
CA PHE A 5 0.76 -0.75 -12.53
C PHE A 5 -0.06 -0.23 -13.72
N ALA A 6 0.58 -0.21 -14.89
CA ALA A 6 -0.01 0.28 -16.14
C ALA A 6 0.13 -0.76 -17.27
N PRO A 7 -0.60 -1.88 -17.19
CA PRO A 7 -0.56 -2.93 -18.21
C PRO A 7 -0.97 -2.37 -19.58
N ASN A 8 -0.22 -2.72 -20.63
CA ASN A 8 -0.39 -2.19 -22.00
C ASN A 8 -0.37 -0.66 -22.10
N GLY A 9 0.21 0.05 -21.13
CA GLY A 9 0.21 1.51 -21.08
C GLY A 9 -1.10 2.13 -20.57
N VAL A 10 -2.09 1.33 -20.17
CA VAL A 10 -3.33 1.82 -19.55
C VAL A 10 -3.13 1.91 -18.03
N PRO A 11 -3.27 3.08 -17.39
CA PRO A 11 -3.09 3.22 -15.95
C PRO A 11 -4.17 2.45 -15.18
N PHE A 12 -3.78 1.37 -14.49
CA PHE A 12 -4.70 0.56 -13.71
C PHE A 12 -4.60 0.86 -12.21
N ILE A 13 -3.40 0.71 -11.64
CA ILE A 13 -3.07 1.17 -10.29
C ILE A 13 -2.20 2.42 -10.41
N THR A 14 -2.71 3.58 -9.97
CA THR A 14 -2.05 4.88 -10.07
C THR A 14 -1.66 5.43 -8.70
N GLU A 15 -0.72 6.37 -8.65
CA GLU A 15 -0.52 7.19 -7.45
C GLU A 15 -1.61 8.26 -7.38
N ALA A 16 -1.94 8.70 -6.16
CA ALA A 16 -2.83 9.84 -5.99
C ALA A 16 -2.14 11.14 -6.42
N LEU A 17 -2.96 12.11 -6.84
CA LEU A 17 -2.50 13.46 -7.16
C LEU A 17 -2.07 14.22 -5.90
N TYR A 18 -1.55 15.43 -6.09
CA TYR A 18 -1.16 16.30 -4.98
C TYR A 18 -2.33 16.48 -4.00
N GLY A 19 -2.11 16.06 -2.75
CA GLY A 19 -3.14 16.08 -1.73
C GLY A 19 -2.58 16.10 -0.29
N PRO A 20 -3.50 15.99 0.69
CA PRO A 20 -3.15 15.83 2.09
C PRO A 20 -2.22 14.64 2.32
N LYS A 21 -1.47 14.66 3.42
CA LYS A 21 -0.45 13.64 3.74
C LYS A 21 -1.08 12.53 4.56
N TYR A 22 -1.99 11.81 3.91
CA TYR A 22 -2.73 10.70 4.49
C TYR A 22 -2.25 9.38 3.91
N THR A 23 -2.03 8.38 4.75
CA THR A 23 -1.57 7.05 4.31
C THR A 23 -2.56 6.41 3.35
N LEU A 24 -3.86 6.57 3.64
CA LEU A 24 -4.95 6.03 2.81
C LEU A 24 -5.03 6.62 1.41
N LEU A 25 -4.39 7.77 1.15
CA LEU A 25 -4.33 8.38 -0.19
C LEU A 25 -3.18 7.83 -1.02
N ASN A 26 -2.46 6.83 -0.53
CA ASN A 26 -1.39 6.16 -1.24
C ASN A 26 -1.73 4.68 -1.38
N ASN A 27 -1.07 3.97 -2.30
CA ASN A 27 -1.23 2.51 -2.45
C ASN A 27 -0.51 1.75 -1.32
N ALA A 28 -0.86 2.05 -0.07
CA ALA A 28 -0.20 1.60 1.15
C ALA A 28 -1.15 0.80 2.05
N VAL A 29 -0.60 0.27 3.15
CA VAL A 29 -1.35 -0.45 4.18
C VAL A 29 -1.52 0.43 5.40
N MET A 30 -2.66 0.28 6.08
CA MET A 30 -2.90 0.77 7.44
C MET A 30 -3.23 -0.40 8.37
N PHE A 31 -2.89 -0.27 9.65
CA PHE A 31 -3.09 -1.32 10.66
C PHE A 31 -4.14 -0.92 11.68
N GLY A 32 -4.96 -1.87 12.12
CA GLY A 32 -5.94 -1.70 13.18
C GLY A 32 -5.61 -2.60 14.38
N PRO A 33 -5.94 -2.22 15.63
CA PRO A 33 -6.62 -0.98 15.99
C PRO A 33 -5.69 0.25 15.95
N ALA A 34 -6.28 1.42 15.81
CA ALA A 34 -5.59 2.70 15.81
C ALA A 34 -4.84 2.96 17.12
N LEU A 35 -3.72 3.65 17.01
CA LEU A 35 -2.98 4.17 18.16
C LEU A 35 -3.51 5.54 18.57
N SER A 36 -3.05 6.03 19.71
CA SER A 36 -3.32 7.41 20.10
C SER A 36 -2.78 8.38 19.05
N GLY A 37 -3.59 9.37 18.67
CA GLY A 37 -3.21 10.37 17.66
C GLY A 37 -3.37 9.96 16.19
N SER A 38 -3.86 8.75 15.87
CA SER A 38 -4.17 8.37 14.49
C SER A 38 -5.29 9.23 13.90
N CYS A 39 -5.14 9.64 12.64
CA CYS A 39 -6.10 10.50 11.93
C CYS A 39 -7.40 9.77 11.60
N PHE A 40 -7.29 8.51 11.14
CA PHE A 40 -8.39 7.77 10.53
C PHE A 40 -8.75 6.53 11.32
N LYS A 41 -9.26 6.72 12.55
CA LYS A 41 -9.76 5.61 13.38
C LYS A 41 -10.78 4.77 12.57
N PRO A 42 -10.74 3.43 12.64
CA PRO A 42 -9.96 2.60 13.56
C PRO A 42 -8.54 2.24 13.07
N TRP A 43 -7.99 2.96 12.09
CA TRP A 43 -6.72 2.65 11.42
C TRP A 43 -5.57 3.57 11.84
N ALA A 44 -4.37 2.99 11.96
CA ALA A 44 -3.10 3.67 12.09
C ALA A 44 -2.33 3.59 10.76
N GLY A 45 -1.95 4.75 10.24
CA GLY A 45 -1.15 4.90 9.05
C GLY A 45 0.36 4.89 9.31
N GLN A 46 1.12 5.37 8.33
CA GLN A 46 2.55 5.61 8.47
C GLN A 46 2.82 6.82 9.39
N VAL A 47 3.98 6.85 10.03
CA VAL A 47 4.33 7.89 11.02
C VAL A 47 4.51 9.29 10.44
N THR A 48 4.59 9.41 9.11
CA THR A 48 4.61 10.68 8.38
C THR A 48 3.22 11.23 8.09
N GLU A 49 2.16 10.50 8.45
CA GLU A 49 0.77 10.95 8.32
C GLU A 49 0.51 12.18 9.20
N ALA A 50 -0.16 13.18 8.64
CA ALA A 50 -0.43 14.45 9.33
C ALA A 50 -1.88 14.91 9.13
N CYS A 51 -2.69 14.86 10.20
CA CYS A 51 -4.11 15.28 10.16
C CYS A 51 -4.30 16.80 10.31
N ASP A 52 -3.32 17.51 10.85
CA ASP A 52 -3.42 18.93 11.19
C ASP A 52 -2.83 19.85 10.11
N SER A 53 -2.52 19.30 8.93
CA SER A 53 -1.85 19.99 7.81
C SER A 53 -0.50 20.63 8.16
N LYS A 54 0.12 20.29 9.31
CA LYS A 54 1.44 20.81 9.71
C LYS A 54 2.56 19.95 9.11
N TRP A 55 2.75 20.09 7.80
CA TRP A 55 3.84 19.46 7.06
C TRP A 55 5.22 19.65 7.73
N LEU A 56 5.45 20.79 8.40
CA LEU A 56 6.72 21.13 9.05
C LEU A 56 7.23 20.12 10.10
N LYS A 57 6.40 19.18 10.58
CA LYS A 57 6.80 18.18 11.57
C LYS A 57 7.45 16.92 10.99
N TYR A 58 7.58 16.78 9.67
CA TYR A 58 8.17 15.58 9.05
C TYR A 58 9.61 15.29 9.50
N LYS A 59 10.35 16.29 10.00
CA LYS A 59 11.71 16.14 10.54
C LYS A 59 11.76 15.89 12.05
N LEU A 60 10.64 15.59 12.71
CA LEU A 60 10.58 15.41 14.16
C LEU A 60 10.11 13.99 14.53
N GLY A 61 10.75 13.43 15.56
CA GLY A 61 10.36 12.15 16.16
C GLY A 61 10.32 11.01 15.14
N PRO A 62 9.40 10.03 15.30
CA PRO A 62 9.32 8.87 14.42
C PRO A 62 9.15 9.21 12.93
N ALA A 63 8.56 10.36 12.59
CA ALA A 63 8.43 10.80 11.20
C ALA A 63 9.79 11.09 10.54
N ALA A 64 10.78 11.56 11.32
CA ALA A 64 12.13 11.84 10.84
C ALA A 64 12.92 10.56 10.52
N ASP A 65 12.62 9.50 11.26
CA ASP A 65 13.29 8.20 11.16
C ASP A 65 12.55 7.23 10.22
N ALA A 66 11.44 7.69 9.62
CA ALA A 66 10.61 6.89 8.74
C ALA A 66 11.38 6.50 7.48
N GLN A 67 11.51 5.18 7.25
CA GLN A 67 12.24 4.65 6.11
C GLN A 67 11.49 3.49 5.47
N GLY A 68 11.67 3.33 4.16
CA GLY A 68 11.35 2.13 3.43
C GLY A 68 12.58 1.67 2.65
N ARG A 69 12.68 0.37 2.38
CA ARG A 69 13.84 -0.21 1.69
C ARG A 69 13.40 -1.16 0.59
N VAL A 70 14.04 -1.08 -0.57
CA VAL A 70 13.94 -2.12 -1.60
C VAL A 70 14.96 -3.20 -1.25
N GLU A 71 14.48 -4.39 -0.86
CA GLU A 71 15.32 -5.55 -0.51
C GLU A 71 15.88 -6.24 -1.74
N ALA A 72 15.05 -6.34 -2.78
CA ALA A 72 15.38 -7.04 -4.02
C ALA A 72 14.63 -6.40 -5.17
N ALA A 73 15.28 -6.32 -6.32
CA ALA A 73 14.68 -5.97 -7.60
C ALA A 73 15.44 -6.74 -8.68
N MET A 74 14.78 -7.67 -9.36
CA MET A 74 15.41 -8.49 -10.38
C MET A 74 14.45 -8.78 -11.53
N LYS A 75 15.03 -8.95 -12.72
CA LYS A 75 14.32 -9.40 -13.92
C LYS A 75 14.96 -10.70 -14.40
N LYS A 76 14.14 -11.71 -14.66
CA LYS A 76 14.59 -13.01 -15.18
C LYS A 76 13.53 -13.58 -16.11
N ASP A 77 13.95 -13.99 -17.31
CA ASP A 77 13.08 -14.66 -18.30
C ASP A 77 11.75 -13.91 -18.55
N GLY A 78 11.83 -12.58 -18.65
CA GLY A 78 10.66 -11.71 -18.86
C GLY A 78 9.84 -11.38 -17.59
N MET A 79 10.01 -12.15 -16.52
CA MET A 79 9.38 -11.88 -15.22
C MET A 79 10.18 -10.84 -14.41
N VAL A 80 9.47 -10.10 -13.56
CA VAL A 80 10.08 -9.11 -12.64
C VAL A 80 9.68 -9.44 -11.22
N PHE A 81 10.65 -9.51 -10.31
CA PHE A 81 10.42 -9.66 -8.87
C PHE A 81 10.99 -8.46 -8.12
N ILE A 82 10.16 -7.82 -7.29
CA ILE A 82 10.56 -6.72 -6.42
C ILE A 82 10.06 -7.01 -5.01
N ARG A 83 10.91 -6.84 -4.00
CA ARG A 83 10.55 -6.89 -2.58
C ARG A 83 10.89 -5.57 -1.91
N GLY A 84 9.92 -4.99 -1.21
CA GLY A 84 10.13 -3.84 -0.33
C GLY A 84 9.85 -4.17 1.13
N GLU A 85 10.62 -3.61 2.05
CA GLU A 85 10.41 -3.64 3.51
C GLU A 85 10.04 -2.24 4.00
N ALA A 86 9.00 -2.13 4.83
CA ALA A 86 8.49 -0.85 5.28
C ALA A 86 8.06 -0.81 6.75
N HIS A 87 8.44 -1.78 7.60
CA HIS A 87 8.05 -1.73 9.02
C HIS A 87 8.47 -0.42 9.71
N SER A 88 9.64 0.14 9.38
CA SER A 88 10.14 1.41 9.93
C SER A 88 9.33 2.65 9.50
N ALA A 89 8.42 2.52 8.53
CA ALA A 89 7.49 3.58 8.18
C ALA A 89 6.27 3.62 9.13
N TYR A 90 6.13 2.65 10.03
CA TYR A 90 5.02 2.52 10.96
C TYR A 90 5.48 2.72 12.41
N ASN A 91 4.54 3.08 13.29
CA ASN A 91 4.83 3.30 14.70
C ASN A 91 5.24 1.97 15.37
N SER A 92 6.33 1.99 16.14
CA SER A 92 6.85 0.81 16.85
C SER A 92 5.86 0.23 17.87
N GLU A 93 4.90 1.01 18.37
CA GLU A 93 3.81 0.52 19.24
C GLU A 93 2.88 -0.48 18.53
N LEU A 94 2.82 -0.47 17.19
CA LEU A 94 2.13 -1.52 16.43
C LEU A 94 2.86 -2.86 16.49
N LYS A 95 4.14 -2.88 16.89
CA LYS A 95 5.02 -4.06 16.96
C LYS A 95 4.98 -4.90 15.68
N VAL A 96 5.10 -4.23 14.54
CA VAL A 96 5.27 -4.85 13.23
C VAL A 96 6.76 -5.14 13.06
N LYS A 97 7.12 -6.42 13.09
CA LYS A 97 8.51 -6.87 12.93
C LYS A 97 8.96 -6.83 11.48
N ASN A 98 8.07 -7.22 10.57
CA ASN A 98 8.29 -7.10 9.13
C ASN A 98 7.00 -6.67 8.44
N PHE A 99 7.12 -5.76 7.49
CA PHE A 99 6.08 -5.53 6.49
C PHE A 99 6.72 -5.54 5.12
N GLN A 100 6.59 -6.69 4.46
CA GLN A 100 7.18 -6.93 3.15
C GLN A 100 6.10 -6.94 2.07
N ARG A 101 6.28 -6.11 1.05
CA ARG A 101 5.45 -6.15 -0.17
C ARG A 101 6.26 -6.77 -1.29
N ASN A 102 5.73 -7.82 -1.89
CA ASN A 102 6.36 -8.54 -2.98
C ASN A 102 5.54 -8.34 -4.26
N LEU A 103 6.18 -7.84 -5.31
CA LEU A 103 5.61 -7.70 -6.64
C LEU A 103 6.25 -8.76 -7.53
N LEU A 104 5.43 -9.57 -8.18
CA LEU A 104 5.86 -10.56 -9.16
C LEU A 104 5.08 -10.32 -10.47
N LEU A 105 5.73 -9.68 -11.42
CA LEU A 105 5.20 -9.53 -12.77
C LEU A 105 5.44 -10.83 -13.53
N LEU A 106 4.37 -11.62 -13.69
CA LEU A 106 4.41 -12.93 -14.36
C LEU A 106 4.30 -12.79 -15.89
N HIS A 107 3.53 -11.80 -16.33
CA HIS A 107 3.32 -11.42 -17.72
C HIS A 107 3.12 -9.89 -17.76
N PRO A 108 3.39 -9.18 -18.87
CA PRO A 108 3.18 -7.72 -18.95
C PRO A 108 1.77 -7.22 -18.54
N GLN A 109 0.78 -8.12 -18.54
CA GLN A 109 -0.61 -7.85 -18.14
C GLN A 109 -1.05 -8.60 -16.87
N LEU A 110 -0.15 -9.31 -16.19
CA LEU A 110 -0.45 -10.11 -15.01
C LEU A 110 0.59 -9.85 -13.91
N LEU A 111 0.19 -9.04 -12.93
CA LEU A 111 0.97 -8.72 -11.74
C LEU A 111 0.37 -9.45 -10.53
N LEU A 112 1.19 -10.22 -9.83
CA LEU A 112 0.87 -10.78 -8.52
C LEU A 112 1.50 -9.91 -7.42
N LEU A 113 0.70 -9.51 -6.43
CA LEU A 113 1.16 -8.84 -5.22
C LEU A 113 0.95 -9.75 -4.02
N VAL A 114 1.99 -9.92 -3.20
CA VAL A 114 1.92 -10.65 -1.93
C VAL A 114 2.49 -9.79 -0.81
N ASP A 115 1.61 -9.38 0.11
CA ASP A 115 2.02 -8.75 1.36
C ASP A 115 2.29 -9.82 2.42
N HIS A 116 3.44 -9.72 3.07
CA HIS A 116 3.84 -10.54 4.21
C HIS A 116 4.04 -9.64 5.42
N ILE A 117 3.23 -9.88 6.46
CA ILE A 117 3.25 -9.12 7.70
C ILE A 117 3.62 -10.07 8.83
N HIS A 118 4.68 -9.73 9.55
CA HIS A 118 5.11 -10.44 10.75
C HIS A 118 4.92 -9.50 11.93
N LEU A 119 4.07 -9.90 12.86
CA LEU A 119 3.82 -9.17 14.10
C LEU A 119 4.57 -9.82 15.26
N ASP A 120 5.03 -9.03 16.22
CA ASP A 120 5.45 -9.58 17.50
C ASP A 120 4.25 -10.21 18.24
N PRO A 121 4.46 -11.23 19.09
CA PRO A 121 3.36 -11.95 19.75
C PRO A 121 2.43 -11.07 20.59
N ASP A 122 2.94 -9.95 21.09
CA ASP A 122 2.24 -8.98 21.92
C ASP A 122 1.87 -7.69 21.15
N SER A 123 1.90 -7.74 19.81
CA SER A 123 1.39 -6.66 18.96
C SER A 123 -0.08 -6.39 19.27
N PRO A 124 -0.52 -5.12 19.30
CA PRO A 124 -1.94 -4.81 19.38
C PRO A 124 -2.67 -5.03 18.06
N SER A 125 -1.97 -5.15 16.93
CA SER A 125 -2.60 -5.17 15.60
C SER A 125 -3.39 -6.46 15.34
N ARG A 126 -4.62 -6.33 14.83
CA ARG A 126 -5.57 -7.42 14.55
C ARG A 126 -6.16 -7.37 13.15
N ALA A 127 -5.99 -6.26 12.44
CA ALA A 127 -6.52 -6.08 11.09
C ALA A 127 -5.57 -5.22 10.27
N MET A 128 -5.64 -5.38 8.95
CA MET A 128 -4.99 -4.52 7.98
C MET A 128 -6.01 -4.06 6.94
N SER A 129 -5.78 -2.88 6.37
CA SER A 129 -6.47 -2.40 5.17
C SER A 129 -5.42 -1.98 4.15
N SER A 130 -5.52 -2.48 2.92
CA SER A 130 -4.67 -2.06 1.80
C SER A 130 -5.49 -1.19 0.85
N PHE A 131 -4.91 -0.08 0.42
CA PHE A 131 -5.55 0.86 -0.49
C PHE A 131 -4.94 0.74 -1.89
N PHE A 132 -5.78 0.88 -2.91
CA PHE A 132 -5.41 0.83 -4.32
C PHE A 132 -6.18 1.94 -5.05
N HIS A 133 -5.48 2.76 -5.81
CA HIS A 133 -6.05 3.95 -6.43
C HIS A 133 -6.04 3.85 -7.96
N ASN A 134 -7.05 4.46 -8.55
CA ASN A 134 -7.05 4.90 -9.93
C ASN A 134 -7.60 6.33 -9.94
N THR A 135 -6.81 7.27 -10.46
CA THR A 135 -7.15 8.71 -10.43
C THR A 135 -8.15 9.14 -11.49
N GLU A 136 -8.41 8.31 -12.50
CA GLU A 136 -9.23 8.66 -13.65
C GLU A 136 -10.55 7.89 -13.66
N LEU A 137 -10.51 6.59 -13.34
CA LEU A 137 -11.64 5.68 -13.47
C LEU A 137 -11.98 5.06 -12.11
N PRO A 138 -13.24 5.12 -11.66
CA PRO A 138 -13.64 4.51 -10.39
C PRO A 138 -13.66 2.99 -10.49
N PHE A 139 -13.24 2.33 -9.42
CA PHE A 139 -13.39 0.89 -9.28
C PHE A 139 -14.85 0.48 -9.10
N GLN A 140 -15.24 -0.60 -9.75
CA GLN A 140 -16.50 -1.32 -9.57
C GLN A 140 -16.21 -2.66 -8.90
N SER A 141 -17.10 -3.11 -8.01
CA SER A 141 -16.95 -4.41 -7.36
C SER A 141 -17.24 -5.56 -8.31
N THR A 142 -16.57 -6.68 -8.09
CA THR A 142 -16.89 -7.95 -8.75
C THR A 142 -16.64 -9.11 -7.79
N GLU A 143 -17.28 -10.24 -8.05
CA GLU A 143 -17.10 -11.48 -7.31
C GLU A 143 -17.18 -12.63 -8.31
N VAL A 144 -16.22 -13.55 -8.26
CA VAL A 144 -16.19 -14.75 -9.09
C VAL A 144 -15.82 -15.92 -8.19
N ASP A 145 -16.69 -16.92 -8.12
CA ASP A 145 -16.47 -18.15 -7.32
C ASP A 145 -16.09 -17.88 -5.85
N GLY A 146 -16.71 -16.86 -5.23
CA GLY A 146 -16.44 -16.45 -3.85
C GLY A 146 -15.15 -15.63 -3.66
N VAL A 147 -14.46 -15.28 -4.75
CA VAL A 147 -13.29 -14.38 -4.74
C VAL A 147 -13.76 -12.96 -5.04
N TYR A 148 -13.67 -12.10 -4.03
CA TYR A 148 -13.97 -10.68 -4.16
C TYR A 148 -12.85 -9.95 -4.90
N GLY A 149 -13.24 -9.03 -5.78
CA GLY A 149 -12.32 -8.21 -6.55
C GLY A 149 -12.92 -6.87 -6.95
N ALA A 150 -12.16 -6.14 -7.75
CA ALA A 150 -12.57 -4.87 -8.32
C ALA A 150 -12.10 -4.73 -9.77
N PHE A 151 -12.77 -3.89 -10.55
CA PHE A 151 -12.35 -3.60 -11.91
C PHE A 151 -12.61 -2.16 -12.33
N ILE A 152 -11.87 -1.70 -13.34
CA ILE A 152 -12.18 -0.50 -14.11
C ILE A 152 -12.52 -0.89 -15.54
N THR A 153 -13.27 -0.04 -16.23
CA THR A 153 -13.57 -0.19 -17.66
C THR A 153 -12.84 0.90 -18.44
N HIS A 154 -12.02 0.52 -19.41
CA HIS A 154 -11.31 1.44 -20.30
C HIS A 154 -11.62 1.06 -21.76
N GLY A 155 -12.45 1.86 -22.43
CA GLY A 155 -13.01 1.47 -23.73
C GLY A 155 -13.91 0.24 -23.59
N GLU A 156 -13.65 -0.80 -24.37
CA GLU A 156 -14.35 -2.10 -24.29
C GLU A 156 -13.68 -3.08 -23.31
N ASP A 157 -12.47 -2.77 -22.84
CA ASP A 157 -11.67 -3.66 -21.99
C ASP A 157 -11.94 -3.45 -20.49
N LYS A 158 -11.81 -4.54 -19.72
CA LYS A 158 -11.89 -4.54 -18.26
C LYS A 158 -10.54 -4.92 -17.65
N TYR A 159 -10.03 -4.05 -16.78
CA TYR A 159 -8.84 -4.31 -15.97
C TYR A 159 -9.29 -4.71 -14.57
N LYS A 160 -8.90 -5.90 -14.11
CA LYS A 160 -9.45 -6.55 -12.91
C LYS A 160 -8.35 -6.84 -11.89
N MET A 161 -8.71 -6.80 -10.61
CA MET A 161 -7.88 -7.18 -9.46
C MET A 161 -8.71 -7.96 -8.45
#